data_AF-A0AAV8UPQ7-F1
#
_entry.id   AF-A0AAV8UPQ7-F1
#
_cell.length_a   1.000
_cell.length_b   1.000
_cell.length_c   1.000
_cell.angle_alpha   90.00
_cell.angle_beta   90.00
_cell.angle_gamma   90.00
#
_symmetry.space_group_name_H-M   'P 1'
#
loop_
_entity.id
_entity.type
_entity.pdbx_description
1 polymer ?
#
loop_
_entity_poly.entity_id
_entity_poly.type
_entity_poly.pdbx_seq_one_letter_code
_entity_poly.pdbx_strand_id
1 'polypeptide(L)'
;MDVLAGLVGLDDPRIVLDLDHSVRRLKTSSRSEEVAVYGASDSVSGTVSVFVNGSLKYSRISIELRGETATKRCAPEEFFSMTRVLDNSGVVAGRKDLPFTFAEVDKDYETFESEHVRVRYFLRVNVIRYPPLAGVMRDFEVAVQHEHELNDAERTRADELAQFDLRYNDLLDVRLQLPSQRMGMNELVQGQVEFVKVGLPINAVTVEVIRLEASDSGAEIQIDTTTEMGRVQILDWEPILHTCVPVHLDFGSFPGLSPTYNCVNNQFSVRYYLKLELAETSGRKFSKTIEIFPYREPERQSRLPQTMHI
;
A
#
# COMPACT_ATOMS: atom_id res chain seq x y z
N MET A 1 -4.45 27.25 -5.61
CA MET A 1 -5.50 27.43 -4.59
C MET A 1 -6.77 26.92 -5.21
N ASP A 2 -7.15 25.69 -4.92
CA ASP A 2 -8.46 25.16 -5.32
C ASP A 2 -9.12 24.61 -4.06
N VAL A 3 -10.30 25.14 -3.74
CA VAL A 3 -11.09 24.77 -2.57
C VAL A 3 -12.32 24.04 -3.09
N LEU A 4 -12.37 22.72 -2.92
CA LEU A 4 -13.56 21.94 -3.20
C LEU A 4 -14.63 22.25 -2.13
N ALA A 5 -15.54 23.17 -2.46
CA ALA A 5 -16.72 23.44 -1.67
C ALA A 5 -17.84 22.47 -2.07
N GLY A 6 -18.03 21.38 -1.31
CA GLY A 6 -19.30 20.67 -1.30
C GLY A 6 -20.42 21.60 -0.84
N LEU A 7 -21.65 21.44 -1.33
CA LEU A 7 -22.78 22.24 -0.87
C LEU A 7 -22.97 22.07 0.65
N VAL A 8 -22.58 23.12 1.38
CA VAL A 8 -22.71 23.25 2.84
C VAL A 8 -23.85 24.24 3.09
N GLY A 9 -24.80 23.91 3.96
CA GLY A 9 -25.85 24.86 4.35
C GLY A 9 -25.22 26.16 4.86
N LEU A 10 -25.82 27.32 4.59
CA LEU A 10 -25.22 28.64 4.85
C LEU A 10 -24.70 28.86 6.29
N ASP A 11 -25.15 28.05 7.26
CA ASP A 11 -24.83 28.13 8.71
C ASP A 11 -23.97 26.97 9.24
N ASP A 12 -23.38 26.14 8.38
CA ASP A 12 -22.49 25.06 8.81
C ASP A 12 -21.04 25.55 8.97
N PRO A 13 -20.38 25.24 10.11
CA PRO A 13 -18.97 25.59 10.30
C PRO A 13 -18.09 24.96 9.22
N ARG A 14 -17.22 25.78 8.64
CA ARG A 14 -16.12 25.29 7.81
C ARG A 14 -15.00 24.84 8.76
N ILE A 15 -14.64 23.57 8.69
CA ILE A 15 -13.55 22.98 9.46
C ILE A 15 -12.35 22.82 8.54
N VAL A 16 -11.20 23.33 8.96
CA VAL A 16 -9.92 23.15 8.27
C VAL A 16 -8.96 22.47 9.23
N LEU A 17 -8.29 21.43 8.75
CA LEU A 17 -7.24 20.75 9.49
C LEU A 17 -5.90 21.15 8.89
N ASP A 18 -5.04 21.75 9.71
CA ASP A 18 -3.67 22.05 9.33
C ASP A 18 -2.73 21.08 10.05
N LEU A 19 -2.14 20.16 9.29
CA LEU A 19 -1.18 19.18 9.76
C LEU A 19 0.23 19.74 9.61
N ASP A 20 1.14 19.28 10.48
CA ASP A 20 2.55 19.69 10.42
C ASP A 20 3.12 19.54 8.99
N HIS A 21 3.73 20.61 8.48
CA HIS A 21 4.26 20.70 7.12
C HIS A 21 5.55 19.89 6.93
N SER A 22 6.16 19.43 8.02
CA SER A 22 7.32 18.53 7.99
C SER A 22 6.98 17.13 7.48
N VAL A 23 5.69 16.77 7.45
CA VAL A 23 5.22 15.45 7.06
C VAL A 23 5.23 15.31 5.54
N ARG A 24 5.81 14.21 5.06
CA ARG A 24 5.81 13.82 3.64
C ARG A 24 4.38 13.77 3.10
N ARG A 25 4.20 14.17 1.85
CA ARG A 25 2.91 14.15 1.17
C ARG A 25 2.98 13.35 -0.12
N LEU A 26 1.98 12.52 -0.36
CA LEU A 26 1.85 11.73 -1.57
C LEU A 26 0.48 11.94 -2.20
N LYS A 27 0.43 11.98 -3.53
CA LYS A 27 -0.83 11.82 -4.26
C LYS A 27 -1.20 10.35 -4.21
N THR A 28 -2.37 10.04 -3.65
CA THR A 28 -2.91 8.68 -3.75
C THR A 28 -3.53 8.48 -5.12
N SER A 29 -3.50 7.26 -5.66
CA SER A 29 -4.09 6.95 -6.97
C SER A 29 -5.58 7.26 -7.06
N SER A 30 -6.28 7.22 -5.91
CA SER A 30 -7.71 7.51 -5.80
C SER A 30 -8.05 8.99 -5.62
N ARG A 31 -7.06 9.90 -5.46
CA ARG A 31 -7.32 11.31 -5.13
C ARG A 31 -6.49 12.30 -5.93
N SER A 32 -7.12 13.44 -6.23
CA SER A 32 -6.45 14.60 -6.83
C SER A 32 -5.57 15.37 -5.83
N GLU A 33 -5.89 15.26 -4.53
CA GLU A 33 -5.22 15.97 -3.45
C GLU A 33 -4.13 15.10 -2.79
N GLU A 34 -3.07 15.76 -2.36
CA GLU A 34 -1.98 15.14 -1.62
C GLU A 34 -2.39 14.85 -0.18
N VAL A 35 -2.02 13.68 0.32
CA VAL A 35 -2.31 13.20 1.67
C VAL A 35 -1.02 13.14 2.48
N ALA A 36 -1.07 13.55 3.75
CA ALA A 36 0.05 13.44 4.68
C ALA A 36 0.34 11.96 5.00
N VAL A 37 1.62 11.57 4.96
CA VAL A 37 2.08 10.19 5.12
C VAL A 37 2.86 10.06 6.42
N TYR A 38 2.47 9.08 7.23
CA TYR A 38 3.07 8.78 8.52
C TYR A 38 3.68 7.37 8.53
N GLY A 39 4.75 7.19 9.27
CA GLY A 39 5.30 5.89 9.64
C GLY A 39 4.48 5.19 10.73
N ALA A 40 4.87 3.94 11.00
CA ALA A 40 4.20 3.06 11.97
C ALA A 40 4.05 3.70 13.36
N SER A 41 5.08 4.41 13.85
CA SER A 41 5.10 5.02 15.20
C SER A 41 5.11 6.54 15.21
N ASP A 42 4.91 7.18 14.05
CA ASP A 42 4.96 8.64 13.96
C ASP A 42 3.86 9.32 14.78
N SER A 43 4.20 10.46 15.37
CA SER A 43 3.22 11.32 16.05
C SER A 43 2.39 12.09 15.03
N VAL A 44 1.10 12.27 15.32
CA VAL A 44 0.17 13.02 14.47
C VAL A 44 -0.26 14.30 15.20
N SER A 45 0.22 15.45 14.75
CA SER A 45 -0.07 16.76 15.35
C SER A 45 -0.48 17.80 14.33
N GLY A 46 -1.21 18.80 14.80
CA GLY A 46 -1.69 19.89 13.97
C GLY A 46 -2.62 20.83 14.71
N THR A 47 -3.36 21.64 13.95
CA THR A 47 -4.35 22.58 14.46
C THR A 47 -5.66 22.41 13.72
N VAL A 48 -6.75 22.23 14.48
CA VAL A 48 -8.12 22.29 13.95
C VAL A 48 -8.58 23.74 13.99
N SER A 49 -8.92 24.29 12.84
CA SER A 49 -9.49 25.65 12.71
C SER A 49 -10.97 25.56 12.36
N VAL A 50 -11.83 26.07 13.24
CA VAL A 50 -13.28 26.12 13.04
C VAL A 50 -13.68 27.53 12.65
N PHE A 51 -14.25 27.70 11.45
CA PHE A 51 -14.73 28.96 10.91
C PHE A 51 -16.25 28.98 10.87
N VAL A 52 -16.86 30.07 11.33
CA VAL A 52 -18.32 30.23 11.37
C VAL A 52 -18.72 31.61 10.85
N ASN A 53 -19.80 31.63 10.09
CA ASN A 53 -20.47 32.89 9.74
C ASN A 53 -21.33 33.31 10.94
N GLY A 54 -20.89 34.30 11.70
CA GLY A 54 -21.56 34.74 12.93
C GLY A 54 -21.03 34.02 14.18
N SER A 55 -21.92 33.36 14.92
CA SER A 55 -21.55 32.68 16.18
C SER A 55 -22.17 31.28 16.29
N LEU A 56 -21.38 30.30 16.73
CA LEU A 56 -21.81 28.93 16.99
C LEU A 56 -21.57 28.56 18.45
N LYS A 57 -22.64 28.26 19.18
CA LYS A 57 -22.57 27.67 20.51
C LYS A 57 -22.38 26.16 20.40
N TYR A 58 -21.46 25.60 21.18
CA TYR A 58 -21.15 24.16 21.17
C TYR A 58 -20.99 23.61 22.59
N SER A 59 -21.23 22.31 22.74
CA SER A 59 -21.10 21.53 23.97
C SER A 59 -19.97 20.50 23.91
N ARG A 60 -19.27 20.37 22.78
CA ARG A 60 -17.98 19.67 22.64
C ARG A 60 -17.37 19.92 21.27
N ILE A 61 -16.05 20.09 21.22
CA ILE A 61 -15.24 19.92 20.00
C ILE A 61 -14.21 18.84 20.30
N SER A 62 -14.16 17.79 19.48
CA SER A 62 -13.20 16.69 19.63
C SER A 62 -12.59 16.31 18.29
N ILE A 63 -11.42 15.68 18.35
CA ILE A 63 -10.75 15.06 17.22
C ILE A 63 -10.46 13.60 17.55
N GLU A 64 -10.65 12.72 16.59
CA GLU A 64 -10.42 11.29 16.69
C GLU A 64 -9.47 10.87 15.57
N LEU A 65 -8.33 10.25 15.89
CA LEU A 65 -7.53 9.52 14.91
C LEU A 65 -8.06 8.10 14.84
N ARG A 66 -8.45 7.65 13.65
CA ARG A 66 -9.20 6.42 13.45
C ARG A 66 -8.63 5.62 12.29
N GLY A 67 -8.54 4.30 12.47
CA GLY A 67 -8.13 3.32 11.48
C GLY A 67 -9.26 2.33 11.22
N GLU A 68 -9.58 2.12 9.95
CA GLU A 68 -10.64 1.19 9.53
C GLU A 68 -10.18 0.28 8.40
N THR A 69 -10.60 -0.98 8.47
CA THR A 69 -10.54 -1.90 7.34
C THR A 69 -11.94 -2.08 6.75
N ALA A 70 -12.01 -2.29 5.44
CA ALA A 70 -13.24 -2.68 4.77
C ALA A 70 -12.90 -3.70 3.68
N THR A 71 -13.83 -4.61 3.44
CA THR A 71 -13.78 -5.49 2.27
C THR A 71 -15.05 -5.26 1.45
N LYS A 72 -15.10 -5.72 0.21
CA LYS A 72 -16.30 -5.62 -0.65
C LYS A 72 -17.53 -6.29 -0.02
N ARG A 73 -17.32 -7.21 0.92
CA ARG A 73 -18.35 -8.04 1.55
C ARG A 73 -18.72 -7.59 2.96
N CYS A 74 -17.82 -6.87 3.63
CA CYS A 74 -17.98 -6.47 5.02
C CYS A 74 -18.07 -4.95 5.14
N ALA A 75 -18.90 -4.49 6.07
CA ALA A 75 -18.92 -3.07 6.43
C ALA A 75 -17.55 -2.65 6.99
N PRO A 76 -17.21 -1.35 6.93
CA PRO A 76 -16.00 -0.84 7.57
C PRO A 76 -15.96 -1.24 9.05
N GLU A 77 -14.86 -1.86 9.46
CA GLU A 77 -14.57 -2.25 10.84
C GLU A 77 -13.44 -1.37 11.37
N GLU A 78 -13.67 -0.79 12.55
CA GLU A 78 -12.66 -0.04 13.27
C GLU A 78 -11.69 -1.01 13.94
N PHE A 79 -10.41 -0.89 13.60
CA PHE A 79 -9.33 -1.61 14.31
C PHE A 79 -8.54 -0.69 15.25
N PHE A 80 -8.67 0.63 15.08
CA PHE A 80 -7.93 1.62 15.86
C PHE A 80 -8.76 2.90 16.04
N SER A 81 -8.84 3.43 17.27
CA SER A 81 -9.38 4.76 17.55
C SER A 81 -8.71 5.40 18.75
N MET A 82 -8.37 6.68 18.61
CA MET A 82 -7.91 7.51 19.71
C MET A 82 -8.56 8.90 19.63
N THR A 83 -9.31 9.26 20.68
CA THR A 83 -10.05 10.53 20.75
C THR A 83 -9.40 11.53 21.71
N ARG A 84 -9.35 12.80 21.32
CA ARG A 84 -9.04 13.93 22.19
C ARG A 84 -10.15 14.97 22.17
N VAL A 85 -10.55 15.42 23.35
CA VAL A 85 -11.42 16.58 23.50
C VAL A 85 -10.57 17.84 23.37
N LEU A 86 -10.88 18.66 22.36
CA LEU A 86 -10.20 19.92 22.10
C LEU A 86 -10.83 21.07 22.89
N ASP A 87 -12.15 21.01 23.08
CA ASP A 87 -12.86 21.95 23.94
C ASP A 87 -14.18 21.35 24.46
N ASN A 88 -14.53 21.68 25.70
CA ASN A 88 -15.68 21.12 26.41
C ASN A 88 -16.97 21.91 26.19
N SER A 89 -16.95 23.23 26.11
CA SER A 89 -18.13 24.03 25.71
C SER A 89 -17.73 25.46 25.45
N GLY A 90 -18.51 26.17 24.65
CA GLY A 90 -18.25 27.58 24.39
C GLY A 90 -18.98 28.12 23.19
N VAL A 91 -18.47 29.26 22.70
CA VAL A 91 -18.96 29.93 21.50
C VAL A 91 -17.79 30.17 20.56
N VAL A 92 -17.90 29.71 19.33
CA VAL A 92 -17.01 30.14 18.24
C VAL A 92 -17.63 31.39 17.63
N ALA A 93 -16.86 32.47 17.51
CA ALA A 93 -17.26 33.68 16.78
C ALA A 93 -16.17 33.99 15.75
N GLY A 94 -16.51 33.92 14.45
CA GLY A 94 -15.54 34.06 13.37
C GLY A 94 -14.62 32.84 13.18
N ARG A 95 -13.56 32.72 13.98
CA ARG A 95 -12.54 31.65 13.88
C ARG A 95 -12.10 31.18 15.27
N LYS A 96 -11.90 29.87 15.43
CA LYS A 96 -11.28 29.29 16.62
C LYS A 96 -10.28 28.20 16.24
N ASP A 97 -9.05 28.33 16.74
CA ASP A 97 -7.95 27.43 16.48
C ASP A 97 -7.68 26.56 17.71
N LEU A 98 -7.57 25.25 17.48
CA LEU A 98 -7.50 24.22 18.51
C LEU A 98 -6.33 23.27 18.19
N PRO A 99 -5.17 23.41 18.85
CA PRO A 99 -4.04 22.52 18.62
C PRO A 99 -4.32 21.13 19.18
N PHE A 100 -3.76 20.11 18.54
CA PHE A 100 -3.83 18.73 18.99
C PHE A 100 -2.53 17.99 18.71
N THR A 101 -2.33 16.88 19.42
CA THR A 101 -1.18 15.99 19.23
C THR A 101 -1.60 14.60 19.63
N PHE A 102 -1.27 13.61 18.83
CA PHE A 102 -1.31 12.19 19.18
C PHE A 102 0.14 11.71 19.15
N ALA A 103 0.73 11.52 20.33
CA ALA A 103 2.15 11.19 20.45
C ALA A 103 2.35 9.68 20.34
N GLU A 104 3.40 9.26 19.62
CA GLU A 104 3.88 7.87 19.53
C GLU A 104 2.74 6.88 19.27
N VAL A 105 2.01 7.10 18.16
CA VAL A 105 0.84 6.28 17.83
C VAL A 105 1.28 5.04 17.08
N ASP A 106 1.03 3.87 17.64
CA ASP A 106 1.19 2.60 16.93
C ASP A 106 0.09 2.44 15.87
N LYS A 107 0.51 2.33 14.61
CA LYS A 107 -0.34 2.11 13.45
C LYS A 107 0.02 0.76 12.87
N ASP A 108 -0.79 -0.26 13.13
CA ASP A 108 -0.44 -1.66 12.86
C ASP A 108 -0.42 -2.02 11.36
N TYR A 109 -1.16 -1.28 10.54
CA TYR A 109 -1.35 -1.58 9.12
C TYR A 109 -0.98 -0.41 8.21
N GLU A 110 -0.43 -0.73 7.04
CA GLU A 110 -0.20 0.24 5.97
C GLU A 110 -1.52 0.64 5.28
N THR A 111 -1.62 1.90 4.87
CA THR A 111 -2.77 2.37 4.08
C THR A 111 -2.76 1.71 2.70
N PHE A 112 -3.86 1.04 2.35
CA PHE A 112 -3.98 0.29 1.11
C PHE A 112 -5.41 0.38 0.57
N GLU A 113 -5.57 0.47 -0.74
CA GLU A 113 -6.88 0.51 -1.39
C GLU A 113 -6.81 -0.24 -2.72
N SER A 114 -7.68 -1.24 -2.87
CA SER A 114 -7.94 -1.95 -4.12
C SER A 114 -9.44 -1.92 -4.42
N GLU A 115 -9.88 -2.65 -5.45
CA GLU A 115 -11.32 -2.82 -5.70
C GLU A 115 -12.01 -3.62 -4.58
N HIS A 116 -11.29 -4.52 -3.89
CA HIS A 116 -11.90 -5.50 -2.98
C HIS A 116 -11.64 -5.20 -1.51
N VAL A 117 -10.56 -4.51 -1.18
CA VAL A 117 -10.15 -4.27 0.20
C VAL A 117 -9.65 -2.84 0.39
N ARG A 118 -9.82 -2.32 1.60
CA ARG A 118 -9.36 -0.98 1.97
C ARG A 118 -8.89 -0.96 3.42
N VAL A 119 -7.74 -0.33 3.64
CA VAL A 119 -7.22 0.09 4.94
C VAL A 119 -7.07 1.60 4.86
N ARG A 120 -7.72 2.33 5.75
CA ARG A 120 -7.63 3.80 5.78
C ARG A 120 -7.41 4.31 7.19
N TYR A 121 -6.70 5.44 7.27
CA TYR A 121 -6.59 6.24 8.47
C TYR A 121 -7.14 7.64 8.21
N PHE A 122 -7.81 8.21 9.20
CA PHE A 122 -8.33 9.57 9.10
C PHE A 122 -8.47 10.23 10.46
N LEU A 123 -8.44 11.57 10.43
CA LEU A 123 -8.74 12.43 11.56
C LEU A 123 -10.18 12.92 11.43
N ARG A 124 -11.03 12.53 12.38
CA ARG A 124 -12.43 12.93 12.45
C ARG A 124 -12.60 14.04 13.45
N VAL A 125 -12.96 15.23 12.99
CA VAL A 125 -13.33 16.36 13.84
C VAL A 125 -14.84 16.33 14.04
N ASN A 126 -15.28 16.38 15.31
CA ASN A 126 -16.69 16.40 15.69
C ASN A 126 -17.01 17.66 16.51
N VAL A 127 -18.00 18.43 16.07
CA VAL A 127 -18.52 19.62 16.73
C VAL A 127 -19.96 19.36 17.16
N ILE A 128 -20.18 19.20 18.47
CA ILE A 128 -21.50 19.00 19.05
C ILE A 128 -22.09 20.39 19.39
N ARG A 129 -23.19 20.76 18.76
CA ARG A 129 -23.83 22.09 18.92
C ARG A 129 -24.60 22.20 20.25
N TYR A 130 -24.78 23.45 20.72
CA TYR A 130 -25.65 23.78 21.87
C TYR A 130 -26.58 24.96 21.54
N PRO A 131 -27.91 24.88 21.76
CA PRO A 131 -28.68 23.70 22.18
C PRO A 131 -28.53 22.53 21.18
N PRO A 132 -28.89 21.29 21.56
CA PRO A 132 -28.70 20.13 20.71
C PRO A 132 -29.35 20.33 19.33
N LEU A 133 -28.50 20.34 18.32
CA LEU A 133 -28.83 20.40 16.90
C LEU A 133 -27.93 19.38 16.18
N ALA A 134 -28.15 19.17 14.89
CA ALA A 134 -27.25 18.34 14.09
C ALA A 134 -25.80 18.83 14.26
N GLY A 135 -24.94 17.95 14.79
CA GLY A 135 -23.51 18.21 14.92
C GLY A 135 -22.84 18.25 13.55
N VAL A 136 -21.62 18.76 13.50
CA VAL A 136 -20.79 18.71 12.29
C VAL A 136 -19.66 17.73 12.50
N MET A 137 -19.57 16.76 11.61
CA MET A 137 -18.50 15.76 11.57
C MET A 137 -17.77 15.89 10.24
N ARG A 138 -16.43 15.94 10.28
CA ARG A 138 -15.57 16.04 9.10
C ARG A 138 -14.38 15.11 9.24
N ASP A 139 -14.17 14.29 8.22
CA ASP A 139 -13.06 13.34 8.14
C ASP A 139 -11.98 13.89 7.22
N PHE A 140 -10.73 13.83 7.68
CA PHE A 140 -9.53 14.24 6.94
C PHE A 140 -8.61 13.03 6.83
N GLU A 141 -8.43 12.48 5.62
CA GLU A 141 -7.62 11.28 5.45
C GLU A 141 -6.13 11.56 5.65
N VAL A 142 -5.44 10.55 6.20
CA VAL A 142 -3.99 10.47 6.30
C VAL A 142 -3.56 9.09 5.81
N ALA A 143 -2.35 8.99 5.31
CA ALA A 143 -1.77 7.73 4.87
C ALA A 143 -0.74 7.25 5.88
N VAL A 144 -0.61 5.94 5.98
CA VAL A 144 0.41 5.24 6.75
C VAL A 144 1.23 4.41 5.78
N GLN A 145 2.56 4.41 5.91
CA GLN A 145 3.48 3.56 5.15
C GLN A 145 4.47 2.91 6.10
N HIS A 146 4.72 1.61 5.92
CA HIS A 146 5.66 0.85 6.71
C HIS A 146 6.92 0.61 5.88
N GLU A 147 7.99 1.31 6.24
CA GLU A 147 9.30 1.03 5.67
C GLU A 147 9.91 -0.19 6.36
N HIS A 148 10.52 -1.07 5.59
CA HIS A 148 11.13 -2.29 6.08
C HIS A 148 12.61 -2.34 5.71
N GLU A 149 13.46 -2.22 6.73
CA GLU A 149 14.87 -2.59 6.63
C GLU A 149 15.01 -4.08 6.89
N LEU A 150 15.48 -4.83 5.88
CA LEU A 150 15.85 -6.23 6.06
C LEU A 150 16.87 -6.31 7.20
N ASN A 151 16.68 -7.21 8.17
CA ASN A 151 17.72 -7.47 9.17
C ASN A 151 18.85 -8.35 8.62
N ASP A 152 19.93 -8.58 9.37
CA ASP A 152 21.08 -9.37 8.89
C ASP A 152 20.72 -10.80 8.50
N ALA A 153 19.80 -11.43 9.23
CA ALA A 153 19.35 -12.79 8.91
C ALA A 153 18.48 -12.80 7.64
N GLU A 154 17.65 -11.78 7.44
CA GLU A 154 16.84 -11.61 6.24
C GLU A 154 17.69 -11.25 5.03
N ARG A 155 18.73 -10.43 5.19
CA ARG A 155 19.75 -10.18 4.16
C ARG A 155 20.46 -11.46 3.77
N THR A 156 20.93 -12.22 4.75
CA THR A 156 21.60 -13.50 4.50
C THR A 156 20.70 -14.48 3.75
N ARG A 157 19.41 -14.55 4.09
CA ARG A 157 18.42 -15.36 3.35
C ARG A 157 18.06 -14.78 1.99
N ALA A 158 18.05 -13.45 1.85
CA ALA A 158 17.85 -12.78 0.57
C ALA A 158 19.03 -12.99 -0.38
N ASP A 159 20.24 -13.22 0.16
CA ASP A 159 21.42 -13.60 -0.62
C ASP A 159 21.39 -15.07 -1.08
N GLU A 160 20.49 -15.90 -0.52
CA GLU A 160 20.26 -17.25 -1.03
C GLU A 160 19.51 -17.18 -2.36
N LEU A 161 20.22 -17.54 -3.43
CA LEU A 161 19.69 -17.57 -4.79
C LEU A 161 18.34 -18.31 -4.83
N ALA A 162 17.30 -17.57 -5.17
CA ALA A 162 15.96 -18.08 -5.32
C ALA A 162 15.84 -18.86 -6.64
N GLN A 163 15.84 -20.20 -6.55
CA GLN A 163 15.79 -21.08 -7.71
C GLN A 163 14.44 -21.78 -7.87
N PHE A 164 13.87 -21.69 -9.07
CA PHE A 164 12.56 -22.25 -9.42
C PHE A 164 12.63 -23.11 -10.67
N ASP A 165 12.53 -24.43 -10.48
CA ASP A 165 12.59 -25.37 -11.59
C ASP A 165 11.18 -25.77 -12.07
N LEU A 166 10.86 -25.48 -13.33
CA LEU A 166 9.70 -25.99 -14.05
C LEU A 166 10.12 -27.23 -14.84
N ARG A 167 9.64 -28.39 -14.39
CA ARG A 167 9.96 -29.68 -14.98
C ARG A 167 8.70 -30.35 -15.48
N TYR A 168 8.77 -30.91 -16.69
CA TYR A 168 7.69 -31.71 -17.25
C TYR A 168 8.28 -32.95 -17.94
N ASN A 169 8.05 -34.10 -17.30
CA ASN A 169 8.65 -35.39 -17.68
C ASN A 169 10.18 -35.27 -17.88
N ASP A 170 10.76 -36.12 -18.71
CA ASP A 170 12.18 -36.03 -19.11
C ASP A 170 12.41 -35.11 -20.32
N LEU A 171 11.37 -34.41 -20.78
CA LEU A 171 11.41 -33.60 -22.00
C LEU A 171 11.62 -32.11 -21.73
N LEU A 172 11.30 -31.59 -20.54
CA LEU A 172 11.40 -30.17 -20.26
C LEU A 172 11.93 -29.94 -18.84
N ASP A 173 12.99 -29.14 -18.72
CA ASP A 173 13.54 -28.66 -17.46
C ASP A 173 14.06 -27.24 -17.69
N VAL A 174 13.34 -26.28 -17.13
CA VAL A 174 13.65 -24.85 -17.26
C VAL A 174 13.67 -24.24 -15.88
N ARG A 175 14.73 -23.49 -15.60
CA ARG A 175 15.03 -22.95 -14.28
C ARG A 175 15.02 -21.43 -14.32
N LEU A 176 14.21 -20.81 -13.46
CA LEU A 176 14.30 -19.39 -13.16
C LEU A 176 15.16 -19.20 -11.90
N GLN A 177 16.18 -18.34 -12.00
CA GLN A 177 17.02 -17.93 -10.89
C GLN A 177 16.86 -16.43 -10.67
N LEU A 178 16.57 -16.06 -9.43
CA LEU A 178 16.50 -14.67 -8.97
C LEU A 178 17.45 -14.48 -7.79
N PRO A 179 17.90 -13.25 -7.50
CA PRO A 179 18.76 -12.99 -6.35
C PRO A 179 18.07 -13.39 -5.05
N SER A 180 16.77 -13.07 -4.90
CA SER A 180 15.98 -13.24 -3.68
C SER A 180 14.50 -13.49 -4.01
N GLN A 181 13.74 -14.04 -3.05
CA GLN A 181 12.26 -14.04 -3.07
C GLN A 181 11.65 -12.76 -2.47
N ARG A 182 12.42 -12.02 -1.66
CA ARG A 182 12.06 -10.73 -1.08
C ARG A 182 12.64 -9.63 -1.95
N MET A 183 11.79 -8.74 -2.45
CA MET A 183 12.16 -7.77 -3.48
C MET A 183 11.72 -6.37 -3.07
N GLY A 184 12.60 -5.39 -3.25
CA GLY A 184 12.23 -3.99 -3.05
C GLY A 184 11.16 -3.57 -4.05
N MET A 185 10.16 -2.81 -3.60
CA MET A 185 9.09 -2.35 -4.50
C MET A 185 9.57 -1.45 -5.64
N ASN A 186 10.73 -0.81 -5.50
CA ASN A 186 11.32 0.06 -6.54
C ASN A 186 12.59 -0.56 -7.14
N GLU A 187 12.82 -1.85 -6.91
CA GLU A 187 14.02 -2.55 -7.33
C GLU A 187 13.90 -3.03 -8.79
N LEU A 188 15.01 -2.92 -9.53
CA LEU A 188 15.19 -3.67 -10.78
C LEU A 188 15.78 -5.04 -10.45
N VAL A 189 14.92 -6.05 -10.35
CA VAL A 189 15.34 -7.42 -10.02
C VAL A 189 15.94 -8.07 -11.25
N GLN A 190 17.22 -8.44 -11.16
CA GLN A 190 17.97 -9.06 -12.25
C GLN A 190 18.16 -10.55 -12.00
N GLY A 191 17.55 -11.37 -12.83
CA GLY A 191 17.63 -12.83 -12.79
C GLY A 191 18.04 -13.44 -14.12
N GLN A 192 17.86 -14.75 -14.22
CA GLN A 192 18.14 -15.50 -15.44
C GLN A 192 17.26 -16.75 -15.56
N VAL A 193 16.95 -17.12 -16.79
CA VAL A 193 16.26 -18.36 -17.15
C VAL A 193 17.24 -19.30 -17.83
N GLU A 194 17.46 -20.47 -17.24
CA GLU A 194 18.34 -21.53 -17.74
C GLU A 194 17.50 -22.65 -18.37
N PHE A 195 17.79 -22.98 -19.63
CA PHE A 195 17.15 -24.06 -20.38
C PHE A 195 17.95 -25.36 -20.22
N VAL A 196 17.71 -26.08 -19.12
CA VAL A 196 18.45 -27.31 -18.78
C VAL A 196 18.08 -28.46 -19.73
N LYS A 197 16.79 -28.61 -20.08
CA LYS A 197 16.30 -29.58 -21.06
C LYS A 197 15.18 -28.96 -21.91
N VAL A 198 15.29 -29.12 -23.24
CA VAL A 198 14.30 -28.66 -24.23
C VAL A 198 14.06 -29.77 -25.26
N GLY A 199 13.11 -30.65 -24.98
CA GLY A 199 12.66 -31.74 -25.85
C GLY A 199 11.23 -31.54 -26.36
N LEU A 200 10.64 -30.37 -26.11
CA LEU A 200 9.33 -29.95 -26.62
C LEU A 200 9.50 -28.69 -27.48
N PRO A 201 8.68 -28.51 -28.54
CA PRO A 201 8.76 -27.34 -29.42
C PRO A 201 8.14 -26.10 -28.77
N ILE A 202 8.85 -25.55 -27.77
CA ILE A 202 8.49 -24.31 -27.07
C ILE A 202 8.69 -23.12 -28.01
N ASN A 203 7.72 -22.21 -28.07
CA ASN A 203 7.78 -21.02 -28.93
C ASN A 203 7.57 -19.69 -28.17
N ALA A 204 7.22 -19.75 -26.89
CA ALA A 204 7.14 -18.56 -26.04
C ALA A 204 7.49 -18.90 -24.59
N VAL A 205 8.23 -18.00 -23.94
CA VAL A 205 8.55 -18.09 -22.51
C VAL A 205 8.29 -16.74 -21.86
N THR A 206 7.46 -16.73 -20.82
CA THR A 206 7.07 -15.52 -20.10
C THR A 206 7.29 -15.65 -18.60
N VAL A 207 7.62 -14.53 -17.96
CA VAL A 207 7.59 -14.37 -16.51
C VAL A 207 6.56 -13.30 -16.19
N GLU A 208 5.59 -13.65 -15.37
CA GLU A 208 4.44 -12.81 -15.01
C GLU A 208 4.42 -12.56 -13.50
N VAL A 209 4.19 -11.31 -13.09
CA VAL A 209 3.94 -10.93 -11.69
C VAL A 209 2.44 -10.87 -11.46
N ILE A 210 1.96 -11.64 -10.49
CA ILE A 210 0.54 -11.80 -10.18
C ILE A 210 0.30 -11.32 -8.75
N ARG A 211 -0.70 -10.46 -8.56
CA ARG A 211 -1.25 -10.11 -7.25
C ARG A 211 -2.50 -10.94 -6.98
N LEU A 212 -2.59 -11.53 -5.79
CA LEU A 212 -3.74 -12.27 -5.32
C LEU A 212 -4.29 -11.56 -4.08
N GLU A 213 -5.56 -11.19 -4.14
CA GLU A 213 -6.32 -10.61 -3.03
C GLU A 213 -7.34 -11.65 -2.55
N ALA A 214 -7.29 -11.99 -1.27
CA ALA A 214 -8.18 -12.96 -0.67
C ALA A 214 -8.75 -12.43 0.65
N SER A 215 -10.06 -12.49 0.81
CA SER A 215 -10.72 -12.24 2.09
C SER A 215 -10.78 -13.50 2.93
N ASP A 216 -10.60 -13.33 4.24
CA ASP A 216 -10.81 -14.34 5.25
C ASP A 216 -12.12 -14.01 5.99
N SER A 217 -13.06 -14.95 5.94
CA SER A 217 -14.37 -14.84 6.60
C SER A 217 -14.43 -15.65 7.91
N GLY A 218 -13.30 -16.17 8.39
CA GLY A 218 -13.18 -17.02 9.57
C GLY A 218 -13.62 -18.47 9.36
N ALA A 219 -14.37 -18.78 8.29
CA ALA A 219 -14.78 -20.14 7.93
C ALA A 219 -14.00 -20.69 6.73
N GLU A 220 -13.70 -19.84 5.74
CA GLU A 220 -12.95 -20.20 4.54
C GLU A 220 -12.24 -18.96 3.97
N ILE A 221 -11.04 -19.18 3.43
CA ILE A 221 -10.28 -18.17 2.68
C ILE A 221 -10.82 -18.17 1.26
N GLN A 222 -11.38 -17.05 0.83
CA GLN A 222 -11.88 -16.87 -0.52
C GLN A 222 -10.96 -15.97 -1.34
N ILE A 223 -10.50 -16.45 -2.48
CA ILE A 223 -9.79 -15.62 -3.47
C ILE A 223 -10.83 -14.69 -4.11
N ASP A 224 -10.69 -13.39 -3.88
CA ASP A 224 -11.57 -12.38 -4.47
C ASP A 224 -11.05 -11.93 -5.83
N THR A 225 -9.73 -11.78 -5.99
CA THR A 225 -9.14 -11.31 -7.23
C THR A 225 -7.74 -11.86 -7.46
N THR A 226 -7.43 -12.09 -8.74
CA THR A 226 -6.09 -12.38 -9.24
C THR A 226 -5.80 -11.39 -10.37
N THR A 227 -4.78 -10.56 -10.21
CA THR A 227 -4.43 -9.47 -11.13
C THR A 227 -3.04 -9.70 -11.71
N GLU A 228 -2.93 -9.68 -13.04
CA GLU A 228 -1.65 -9.58 -13.74
C GLU A 228 -1.10 -8.15 -13.54
N MET A 229 -0.05 -8.01 -12.72
CA MET A 229 0.60 -6.72 -12.44
C MET A 229 1.50 -6.29 -13.59
N GLY A 230 2.13 -7.27 -14.25
CA GLY A 230 2.99 -7.08 -15.40
C GLY A 230 3.63 -8.38 -15.84
N ARG A 231 4.14 -8.40 -17.06
CA ARG A 231 4.82 -9.57 -17.63
C ARG A 231 6.03 -9.16 -18.46
N VAL A 232 7.02 -10.05 -18.52
CA VAL A 232 8.17 -9.95 -19.40
C VAL A 232 8.20 -11.18 -20.29
N GLN A 233 8.27 -10.93 -21.59
CA GLN A 233 8.50 -11.96 -22.60
C GLN A 233 10.00 -12.22 -22.69
N ILE A 234 10.43 -13.43 -22.35
CA ILE A 234 11.85 -13.80 -22.33
C ILE A 234 12.31 -14.26 -23.71
N LEU A 235 11.49 -15.05 -24.39
CA LEU A 235 11.77 -15.62 -25.71
C LEU A 235 10.49 -15.70 -26.55
N ASP A 236 10.61 -15.39 -27.83
CA ASP A 236 9.55 -15.53 -28.85
C ASP A 236 9.88 -16.62 -29.90
N TRP A 237 10.92 -17.40 -29.64
CA TRP A 237 11.48 -18.39 -30.57
C TRP A 237 11.80 -19.69 -29.82
N GLU A 238 12.24 -20.70 -30.56
CA GLU A 238 12.64 -21.98 -29.99
C GLU A 238 13.87 -21.82 -29.08
N PRO A 239 13.79 -22.25 -27.80
CA PRO A 239 14.91 -22.13 -26.89
C PRO A 239 16.03 -23.10 -27.26
N ILE A 240 17.26 -22.64 -27.15
CA ILE A 240 18.44 -23.47 -27.40
C ILE A 240 18.82 -24.17 -26.09
N LEU A 241 19.06 -25.47 -26.16
CA LEU A 241 19.51 -26.27 -25.00
C LEU A 241 20.77 -25.68 -24.36
N HIS A 242 20.84 -25.68 -23.02
CA HIS A 242 21.94 -25.15 -22.20
C HIS A 242 22.21 -23.66 -22.39
N THR A 243 21.21 -22.89 -22.84
CA THR A 243 21.30 -21.43 -22.84
C THR A 243 20.76 -20.83 -21.56
N CYS A 244 21.31 -19.66 -21.23
CA CYS A 244 20.91 -18.85 -20.10
C CYS A 244 20.52 -17.47 -20.64
N VAL A 245 19.28 -17.06 -20.39
CA VAL A 245 18.73 -15.79 -20.87
C VAL A 245 18.49 -14.87 -19.67
N PRO A 246 19.05 -13.65 -19.65
CA PRO A 246 18.82 -12.73 -18.55
C PRO A 246 17.37 -12.27 -18.49
N VAL A 247 16.86 -12.05 -17.28
CA VAL A 247 15.53 -11.52 -17.00
C VAL A 247 15.65 -10.29 -16.13
N HIS A 248 14.96 -9.22 -16.51
CA HIS A 248 14.89 -7.99 -15.73
C HIS A 248 13.43 -7.71 -15.40
N LEU A 249 13.11 -7.65 -14.10
CA LEU A 249 11.78 -7.30 -13.60
C LEU A 249 11.90 -5.95 -12.89
N ASP A 250 11.37 -4.90 -13.51
CA ASP A 250 11.31 -3.57 -12.91
C ASP A 250 10.06 -3.47 -12.03
N PHE A 251 10.21 -3.74 -10.72
CA PHE A 251 9.08 -3.71 -9.79
C PHE A 251 8.50 -2.29 -9.62
N GLY A 252 9.35 -1.27 -9.76
CA GLY A 252 8.93 0.13 -9.69
C GLY A 252 8.01 0.53 -10.85
N SER A 253 8.04 -0.21 -11.96
CA SER A 253 7.16 0.02 -13.12
C SER A 253 5.75 -0.56 -12.95
N PHE A 254 5.51 -1.46 -12.00
CA PHE A 254 4.21 -2.11 -11.82
C PHE A 254 3.21 -1.18 -11.12
N PRO A 255 2.14 -0.74 -11.80
CA PRO A 255 1.21 0.22 -11.24
C PRO A 255 0.43 -0.39 -10.06
N GLY A 256 0.42 0.31 -8.93
CA GLY A 256 -0.31 -0.15 -7.74
C GLY A 256 0.32 -1.38 -7.07
N LEU A 257 1.61 -1.64 -7.29
CA LEU A 257 2.37 -2.55 -6.45
C LEU A 257 2.34 -2.05 -5.00
N SER A 258 2.17 -2.97 -4.06
CA SER A 258 2.23 -2.73 -2.62
C SER A 258 3.15 -3.77 -1.98
N PRO A 259 3.51 -3.61 -0.70
CA PRO A 259 4.06 -4.71 0.08
C PRO A 259 3.10 -5.90 0.14
N THR A 260 3.62 -7.07 0.48
CA THR A 260 2.79 -8.23 0.86
C THR A 260 2.10 -7.97 2.19
N TYR A 261 0.79 -8.18 2.22
CA TYR A 261 -0.02 -8.04 3.44
C TYR A 261 -0.63 -9.39 3.82
N ASN A 262 -0.34 -9.84 5.04
CA ASN A 262 -0.83 -11.13 5.55
C ASN A 262 -1.85 -10.91 6.66
N CYS A 263 -3.03 -11.49 6.51
CA CYS A 263 -4.09 -11.51 7.53
C CYS A 263 -4.37 -10.14 8.17
N VAL A 264 -4.48 -9.09 7.35
CA VAL A 264 -4.76 -7.73 7.81
C VAL A 264 -6.08 -7.70 8.55
N ASN A 265 -6.03 -7.34 9.83
CA ASN A 265 -7.17 -7.34 10.75
C ASN A 265 -7.97 -8.66 10.73
N ASN A 266 -7.33 -9.80 10.45
CA ASN A 266 -7.99 -11.10 10.23
C ASN A 266 -9.10 -11.08 9.16
N GLN A 267 -9.07 -10.11 8.23
CA GLN A 267 -10.11 -9.93 7.21
C GLN A 267 -9.63 -10.26 5.80
N PHE A 268 -8.36 -10.01 5.48
CA PHE A 268 -7.86 -10.25 4.12
C PHE A 268 -6.34 -10.39 4.04
N SER A 269 -5.85 -10.85 2.90
CA SER A 269 -4.44 -10.89 2.53
C SER A 269 -4.23 -10.41 1.10
N VAL A 270 -3.07 -9.79 0.84
CA VAL A 270 -2.57 -9.39 -0.47
C VAL A 270 -1.22 -10.06 -0.68
N ARG A 271 -1.18 -11.05 -1.57
CA ARG A 271 0.00 -11.89 -1.82
C ARG A 271 0.46 -11.74 -3.26
N TYR A 272 1.75 -11.94 -3.49
CA TYR A 272 2.35 -11.77 -4.79
C TYR A 272 3.02 -13.06 -5.25
N TYR A 273 2.94 -13.33 -6.54
CA TYR A 273 3.48 -14.53 -7.13
C TYR A 273 4.21 -14.22 -8.44
N LEU A 274 5.28 -14.96 -8.69
CA LEU A 274 5.89 -15.06 -10.02
C LEU A 274 5.40 -16.33 -10.69
N LYS A 275 4.95 -16.20 -11.93
CA LYS A 275 4.56 -17.30 -12.77
C LYS A 275 5.49 -17.38 -13.96
N LEU A 276 6.24 -18.47 -14.05
CA LEU A 276 6.98 -18.86 -15.25
C LEU A 276 6.04 -19.67 -16.13
N GLU A 277 5.74 -19.19 -17.34
CA GLU A 277 4.89 -19.87 -18.32
C GLU A 277 5.66 -20.15 -19.61
N LEU A 278 5.53 -21.37 -20.12
CA LEU A 278 6.08 -21.81 -21.40
C LEU A 278 4.92 -22.26 -22.28
N ALA A 279 4.86 -21.72 -23.50
CA ALA A 279 3.90 -22.14 -24.52
C ALA A 279 4.59 -22.97 -25.59
N GLU A 280 3.91 -24.03 -26.01
CA GLU A 280 4.31 -24.88 -27.12
C GLU A 280 3.64 -24.41 -28.42
N THR A 281 4.27 -24.71 -29.56
CA THR A 281 3.70 -24.46 -30.90
C THR A 281 2.31 -25.07 -31.10
N SER A 282 1.98 -26.16 -30.41
CA SER A 282 0.65 -26.80 -30.44
C SER A 282 -0.43 -26.05 -29.63
N GLY A 283 -0.05 -25.03 -28.85
CA GLY A 283 -0.93 -24.26 -27.96
C GLY A 283 -0.97 -24.78 -26.51
N ARG A 284 -0.31 -25.91 -26.21
CA ARG A 284 -0.19 -26.40 -24.83
C ARG A 284 0.68 -25.45 -24.00
N LYS A 285 0.27 -25.23 -22.74
CA LYS A 285 0.99 -24.37 -21.80
C LYS A 285 1.47 -25.14 -20.58
N PHE A 286 2.67 -24.81 -20.12
CA PHE A 286 3.25 -25.29 -18.87
C PHE A 286 3.50 -24.08 -17.99
N SER A 287 3.13 -24.17 -16.72
CA SER A 287 3.42 -23.07 -15.80
C SER A 287 3.79 -23.56 -14.42
N LYS A 288 4.59 -22.75 -13.73
CA LYS A 288 4.90 -22.91 -12.32
C LYS A 288 4.83 -21.55 -11.67
N THR A 289 4.17 -21.52 -10.52
CA THR A 289 3.99 -20.30 -9.74
C THR A 289 4.74 -20.44 -8.42
N ILE A 290 5.43 -19.38 -8.02
CA ILE A 290 6.11 -19.25 -6.73
C ILE A 290 5.66 -17.96 -6.06
N GLU A 291 5.49 -17.98 -4.75
CA GLU A 291 5.28 -16.76 -3.98
C GLU A 291 6.54 -15.90 -3.91
N ILE A 292 6.33 -14.58 -3.96
CA ILE A 292 7.34 -13.57 -3.73
C ILE A 292 6.84 -12.55 -2.70
N PHE A 293 7.76 -11.78 -2.14
CA PHE A 293 7.47 -10.88 -1.03
C PHE A 293 7.99 -9.47 -1.33
N PRO A 294 7.26 -8.67 -2.13
CA PRO A 294 7.53 -7.25 -2.26
C PRO A 294 7.48 -6.55 -0.90
N TYR A 295 8.42 -5.65 -0.66
CA TYR A 295 8.46 -4.82 0.56
C TYR A 295 8.84 -3.38 0.22
N ARG A 296 8.36 -2.45 1.06
CA ARG A 296 8.69 -1.04 0.93
C ARG A 296 10.07 -0.79 1.54
N GLU A 297 11.03 -0.50 0.68
CA GLU A 297 12.37 -0.09 1.10
C GLU A 297 12.29 1.25 1.84
N PRO A 298 13.18 1.51 2.80
CA PRO A 298 13.32 2.84 3.38
C PRO A 298 13.72 3.84 2.31
N GLU A 299 13.25 5.07 2.43
CA GLU A 299 13.77 6.12 1.57
C GLU A 299 15.27 6.26 1.81
N ARG A 300 16.09 5.94 0.79
CA ARG A 300 17.50 6.32 0.79
C ARG A 300 17.54 7.84 0.84
N GLN A 301 17.80 8.41 2.02
CA GLN A 301 18.21 9.81 2.13
C GLN A 301 19.32 10.01 1.10
N SER A 302 19.06 10.85 0.11
CA SER A 302 20.08 11.23 -0.86
C SER A 302 21.22 11.83 -0.06
N ARG A 303 22.29 11.04 0.12
CA ARG A 303 23.56 11.59 0.59
C ARG A 303 23.95 12.59 -0.48
N LEU A 304 23.65 13.87 -0.24
CA LEU A 304 24.25 14.97 -0.99
C LEU A 304 25.75 14.65 -1.06
N PRO A 305 26.38 14.66 -2.24
CA PRO A 305 27.82 14.45 -2.31
C PRO A 305 28.46 15.51 -1.41
N GLN A 306 29.05 15.06 -0.30
CA GLN A 306 29.90 15.90 0.51
C GLN A 306 31.04 16.33 -0.40
N THR A 307 30.91 17.51 -0.98
CA THR A 307 31.99 18.16 -1.69
C THR A 307 32.99 18.53 -0.61
N MET A 308 33.98 17.66 -0.40
CA MET A 308 35.15 17.99 0.38
C MET A 308 35.86 19.14 -0.34
N HIS A 309 35.67 20.36 0.17
CA HIS A 309 36.61 21.43 -0.09
C HIS A 309 37.88 21.12 0.69
N ILE A 310 38.95 20.83 -0.05
CA ILE A 310 40.34 20.97 0.42
C ILE A 310 40.70 22.46 0.32
#